data_AF-A0A9W5TP26-F1
#
_entry.id   AF-A0A9W5TP26-F1
#
_cell.length_a   1.000
_cell.length_b   1.000
_cell.length_c   1.000
_cell.angle_alpha   90.00
_cell.angle_beta   90.00
_cell.angle_gamma   90.00
#
_symmetry.space_group_name_H-M   'P 1'
#
loop_
_entity.id
_entity.type
_entity.pdbx_description
1 polymer ?
#
loop_
_entity_poly.entity_id
_entity_poly.type
_entity_poly.pdbx_seq_one_letter_code
_entity_poly.pdbx_strand_id
1 'polypeptide(L)'
;MIVPDGRTNLEKLKELLGNPEQTHLDLKASVDLTNAADKLKFVKDAVTMASRPEGGYILIGVDDAGAPCLPVGTIADRARFDGSRVGALIRSFVEAAVHVVVEIHELANHEIVVIYVRNPDGLPVPFNRDGQHPGRSAGDKDVTVFRKGEIFVREGAENVPIRYAHWADLLATYTRGIRDQSTEAALSMLREVLTGRDGAAGDAGVPLLAGMDETTFAATAARLLEIGNDVRLRQYLRTVSRSTGASVDLATYADALNRWAIFCAQTLYFERPDLTDEAIGKLVESYQGLGISTDDNQRRLMIVERIYVVGSLAVRLGEWETVRSLALRPVPGNSYETDYIYSSWIRAAQVYASRAGLTEDPRGDYLLSAARELMVEHPAMRPDLTDTAVPPEEATSSDPALNSLCEFDLAYCIVVAALGTDRGAGYPSSAAFDEDRAKPVAQKIVKDPEMRHRLLPDVDDPAVADALFRTYEQAIRQSATSSYGTRWWAMPPSVDAFVGRHRRPAV
;
A
#
# COMPACT_ATOMS: atom_id res chain seq x y z
N MET A 1 -8.13 41.32 1.58
CA MET A 1 -7.96 39.97 1.02
C MET A 1 -8.24 38.99 2.15
N ILE A 2 -9.23 38.12 2.00
CA ILE A 2 -9.62 37.18 3.07
C ILE A 2 -8.71 35.97 2.99
N VAL A 3 -8.18 35.56 4.14
CA VAL A 3 -7.35 34.34 4.25
C VAL A 3 -8.24 33.19 4.74
N PRO A 4 -8.39 32.11 3.96
CA PRO A 4 -9.13 30.91 4.37
C PRO A 4 -8.35 30.07 5.39
N ASP A 5 -8.52 30.39 6.67
CA ASP A 5 -7.82 29.76 7.81
C ASP A 5 -8.63 28.70 8.57
N GLY A 6 -9.88 28.45 8.16
CA GLY A 6 -10.79 27.47 8.75
C GLY A 6 -11.43 27.86 10.08
N ARG A 7 -11.18 29.08 10.58
CA ARG A 7 -11.81 29.59 11.81
C ARG A 7 -13.25 30.02 11.52
N THR A 8 -14.18 29.72 12.42
CA THR A 8 -15.58 30.19 12.31
C THR A 8 -16.01 31.10 13.45
N ASN A 9 -15.10 31.44 14.35
CA ASN A 9 -15.41 32.19 15.57
C ASN A 9 -15.81 33.66 15.32
N LEU A 10 -16.30 34.33 16.37
CA LEU A 10 -16.79 35.72 16.29
C LEU A 10 -15.75 36.72 15.75
N GLU A 11 -14.47 36.52 16.05
CA GLU A 11 -13.40 37.34 15.49
C GLU A 11 -13.29 37.17 13.97
N LYS A 12 -13.37 35.93 13.49
CA LYS A 12 -13.37 35.67 12.05
C LYS A 12 -14.62 36.25 11.39
N LEU A 13 -15.79 36.13 12.01
CA LEU A 13 -17.00 36.77 11.50
C LEU A 13 -16.82 38.28 11.32
N LYS A 14 -16.23 38.98 12.30
CA LYS A 14 -15.95 40.41 12.20
C LYS A 14 -14.94 40.76 11.10
N GLU A 15 -13.98 39.88 10.83
CA GLU A 15 -13.04 40.01 9.71
C GLU A 15 -13.76 39.89 8.36
N LEU A 16 -14.73 38.98 8.25
CA LEU A 16 -15.45 38.70 7.01
C LEU A 16 -16.51 39.77 6.69
N LEU A 17 -17.20 40.31 7.70
CA LEU A 17 -18.24 41.33 7.53
C LEU A 17 -17.70 42.62 6.89
N GLY A 18 -18.54 43.27 6.08
CA GLY A 18 -18.17 44.48 5.33
C GLY A 18 -17.26 44.27 4.13
N ASN A 19 -16.82 43.04 3.85
CA ASN A 19 -16.17 42.70 2.58
C ASN A 19 -17.21 42.31 1.53
N PRO A 20 -17.04 42.70 0.25
CA PRO A 20 -17.87 42.20 -0.83
C PRO A 20 -17.58 40.71 -1.12
N GLU A 21 -18.49 40.06 -1.85
CA GLU A 21 -18.25 38.72 -2.37
C GLU A 21 -16.97 38.66 -3.21
N GLN A 22 -16.22 37.58 -3.02
CA GLN A 22 -14.96 37.32 -3.71
C GLN A 22 -14.67 35.82 -3.76
N THR A 23 -13.50 35.45 -4.29
CA THR A 23 -13.12 34.05 -4.56
C THR A 23 -13.23 33.12 -3.34
N HIS A 24 -13.09 33.65 -2.13
CA HIS A 24 -13.14 32.87 -0.88
C HIS A 24 -14.25 33.31 0.08
N LEU A 25 -15.16 34.19 -0.36
CA LEU A 25 -16.29 34.66 0.44
C LEU A 25 -17.55 34.77 -0.42
N ASP A 26 -18.61 34.15 0.06
CA ASP A 26 -19.96 34.14 -0.53
C ASP A 26 -20.95 34.64 0.52
N LEU A 27 -21.84 35.54 0.13
CA LEU A 27 -22.80 36.19 1.01
C LEU A 27 -24.20 35.76 0.59
N LYS A 28 -25.03 35.38 1.56
CA LYS A 28 -26.43 35.03 1.33
C LYS A 28 -27.28 35.73 2.37
N ALA A 29 -28.25 36.52 1.92
CA ALA A 29 -29.19 37.16 2.83
C ALA A 29 -30.03 36.13 3.61
N SER A 30 -30.44 35.05 2.93
CA SER A 30 -31.17 33.94 3.55
C SER A 30 -31.01 32.65 2.73
N VAL A 31 -30.99 31.49 3.38
CA VAL A 31 -30.98 30.18 2.73
C VAL A 31 -31.96 29.26 3.45
N ASP A 32 -32.93 28.70 2.72
CA ASP A 32 -33.81 27.66 3.24
C ASP A 32 -33.39 26.27 2.73
N LEU A 33 -32.71 25.48 3.58
CA LEU A 33 -32.28 24.13 3.26
C LEU A 33 -33.43 23.11 3.10
N THR A 34 -34.68 23.47 3.43
CA THR A 34 -35.86 22.65 3.09
C THR A 34 -36.44 22.93 1.72
N ASN A 35 -36.13 24.07 1.12
CA ASN A 35 -36.48 24.35 -0.26
C ASN A 35 -35.49 23.65 -1.21
N ALA A 36 -35.99 22.85 -2.15
CA ALA A 36 -35.14 22.09 -3.08
C ALA A 36 -34.24 22.99 -3.94
N ALA A 37 -34.74 24.16 -4.37
CA ALA A 37 -33.98 25.08 -5.20
C ALA A 37 -32.82 25.73 -4.41
N ASP A 38 -33.11 26.24 -3.20
CA ASP A 38 -32.11 26.89 -2.37
C ASP A 38 -31.07 25.90 -1.85
N LYS A 39 -31.51 24.68 -1.50
CA LYS A 39 -30.62 23.56 -1.16
C LYS A 39 -29.63 23.25 -2.28
N LEU A 40 -30.07 23.16 -3.52
CA LEU A 40 -29.19 22.86 -4.67
C LEU A 40 -28.23 24.02 -4.97
N LYS A 41 -28.69 25.27 -4.86
CA LYS A 41 -27.82 26.45 -5.00
C LYS A 41 -26.73 26.47 -3.93
N PHE A 42 -27.12 26.25 -2.67
CA PHE A 42 -26.18 26.15 -1.56
C PHE A 42 -25.14 25.04 -1.77
N VAL A 43 -25.57 23.85 -2.21
CA VAL A 43 -24.65 22.76 -2.53
C VAL A 43 -23.68 23.15 -3.64
N LYS A 44 -24.17 23.83 -4.69
CA LYS A 44 -23.30 24.35 -5.76
C LYS A 44 -22.26 25.32 -5.22
N ASP A 45 -22.68 26.30 -4.42
CA ASP A 45 -21.79 27.29 -3.80
C ASP A 45 -20.72 26.60 -2.93
N ALA A 46 -21.13 25.67 -2.06
CA ALA A 46 -20.24 24.93 -1.16
C ALA A 46 -19.23 24.04 -1.90
N VAL A 47 -19.67 23.29 -2.91
CA VAL A 47 -18.77 22.44 -3.71
C VAL A 47 -17.81 23.30 -4.53
N THR A 48 -18.28 24.43 -5.04
CA THR A 48 -17.44 25.37 -5.80
C THR A 48 -16.35 25.99 -4.91
N MET A 49 -16.65 26.27 -3.63
CA MET A 49 -15.67 26.63 -2.62
C MET A 49 -14.68 25.49 -2.33
N ALA A 50 -15.19 24.26 -2.17
CA ALA A 50 -14.36 23.08 -1.89
C ALA A 50 -13.36 22.76 -3.03
N SER A 51 -13.72 23.05 -4.28
CA SER A 51 -12.86 22.89 -5.46
C SER A 51 -11.68 23.88 -5.51
N ARG A 52 -11.59 24.83 -4.58
CA ARG A 52 -10.43 25.72 -4.43
C ARG A 52 -9.50 25.17 -3.34
N PRO A 53 -8.17 25.17 -3.54
CA PRO A 53 -7.24 24.54 -2.60
C PRO A 53 -7.34 25.06 -1.15
N GLU A 54 -7.60 26.35 -0.98
CA GLU A 54 -7.75 26.98 0.34
C GLU A 54 -9.18 26.87 0.90
N GLY A 55 -10.15 26.45 0.09
CA GLY A 55 -11.56 26.47 0.42
C GLY A 55 -12.15 27.89 0.42
N GLY A 56 -13.22 28.09 1.18
CA GLY A 56 -13.83 29.41 1.35
C GLY A 56 -14.95 29.46 2.38
N TYR A 57 -15.44 30.68 2.62
CA TYR A 57 -16.48 31.00 3.58
C TYR A 57 -17.81 31.32 2.89
N ILE A 58 -18.90 30.81 3.45
CA ILE A 58 -20.27 31.20 3.09
C ILE A 58 -20.90 31.81 4.35
N LEU A 59 -21.36 33.05 4.24
CA LEU A 59 -22.11 33.74 5.29
C LEU A 59 -23.59 33.77 4.95
N ILE A 60 -24.42 33.23 5.83
CA ILE A 60 -25.88 33.30 5.71
C ILE A 60 -26.41 34.30 6.73
N GLY A 61 -27.28 35.19 6.32
CA GLY A 61 -27.80 36.29 7.13
C GLY A 61 -27.09 37.63 6.88
N VAL A 62 -26.38 37.74 5.75
CA VAL A 62 -25.61 38.91 5.34
C VAL A 62 -26.03 39.29 3.91
N ASP A 63 -26.31 40.57 3.68
CA ASP A 63 -26.67 41.07 2.35
C ASP A 63 -25.43 41.25 1.43
N ASP A 64 -25.66 41.62 0.18
CA ASP A 64 -24.61 41.79 -0.83
C ASP A 64 -23.63 42.94 -0.49
N ALA A 65 -23.99 43.83 0.45
CA ALA A 65 -23.14 44.90 0.96
C ALA A 65 -22.29 44.46 2.16
N GLY A 66 -22.41 43.21 2.60
CA GLY A 66 -21.68 42.68 3.76
C GLY A 66 -22.32 43.09 5.09
N ALA A 67 -23.57 43.55 5.09
CA ALA A 67 -24.29 43.97 6.29
C ALA A 67 -25.21 42.84 6.83
N PRO A 68 -25.27 42.61 8.16
CA PRO A 68 -26.20 41.67 8.75
C PRO A 68 -27.65 42.05 8.46
N CYS A 69 -28.47 41.12 7.99
CA CYS A 69 -29.84 41.40 7.54
C CYS A 69 -30.89 40.41 8.05
N LEU A 70 -30.49 39.32 8.72
CA LEU A 70 -31.40 38.29 9.22
C LEU A 70 -31.65 38.45 10.74
N PRO A 71 -32.86 38.83 11.19
CA PRO A 71 -33.13 39.01 12.62
C PRO A 71 -32.99 37.72 13.43
N VAL A 72 -32.63 37.84 14.72
CA VAL A 72 -32.58 36.68 15.64
C VAL A 72 -33.95 36.00 15.71
N GLY A 73 -33.97 34.67 15.68
CA GLY A 73 -35.17 33.86 15.68
C GLY A 73 -35.76 33.56 14.30
N THR A 74 -35.14 34.05 13.22
CA THR A 74 -35.58 33.72 11.85
C THR A 74 -35.22 32.28 11.49
N ILE A 75 -34.08 31.78 11.97
CA ILE A 75 -33.68 30.38 11.76
C ILE A 75 -34.44 29.50 12.77
N ALA A 76 -35.62 29.03 12.38
CA ALA A 76 -36.51 28.23 13.25
C ALA A 76 -35.87 26.93 13.76
N ASP A 77 -34.98 26.31 12.98
CA ASP A 77 -34.27 25.08 13.33
C ASP A 77 -32.76 25.25 13.09
N ARG A 78 -32.06 25.79 14.10
CA ARG A 78 -30.61 25.99 14.09
C ARG A 78 -29.83 24.69 13.87
N ALA A 79 -30.38 23.54 14.28
CA ALA A 79 -29.74 22.24 14.12
C ALA A 79 -29.66 21.78 12.66
N ARG A 80 -30.29 22.48 11.70
CA ARG A 80 -30.08 22.24 10.26
C ARG A 80 -28.75 22.75 9.76
N PHE A 81 -28.21 23.77 10.41
CA PHE A 81 -26.89 24.33 10.15
C PHE A 81 -25.82 23.69 11.07
N ASP A 82 -26.04 22.46 11.50
CA ASP A 82 -25.00 21.67 12.15
C ASP A 82 -23.98 21.18 11.11
N GLY A 83 -22.68 21.25 11.45
CA GLY A 83 -21.60 20.89 10.53
C GLY A 83 -21.68 19.46 10.01
N SER A 84 -22.19 18.50 10.80
CA SER A 84 -22.36 17.12 10.36
C SER A 84 -23.46 16.97 9.30
N ARG A 85 -24.57 17.69 9.46
CA ARG A 85 -25.72 17.66 8.53
C ARG A 85 -25.42 18.41 7.24
N VAL A 86 -24.79 19.58 7.34
CA VAL A 86 -24.32 20.34 6.18
C VAL A 86 -23.27 19.56 5.41
N GLY A 87 -22.32 18.94 6.11
CA GLY A 87 -21.33 18.04 5.50
C GLY A 87 -21.96 16.82 4.83
N ALA A 88 -22.92 16.16 5.48
CA ALA A 88 -23.64 15.01 4.90
C ALA A 88 -24.47 15.40 3.68
N LEU A 89 -25.07 16.61 3.69
CA LEU A 89 -25.76 17.18 2.54
C LEU A 89 -24.79 17.33 1.36
N ILE A 90 -23.65 18.00 1.54
CA ILE A 90 -22.67 18.21 0.47
C ILE A 90 -22.15 16.86 -0.06
N ARG A 91 -21.74 15.95 0.84
CA ARG A 91 -21.26 14.59 0.49
C ARG A 91 -22.30 13.74 -0.25
N SER A 92 -23.59 14.03 -0.12
CA SER A 92 -24.58 13.33 -0.93
C SER A 92 -24.48 13.65 -2.43
N PHE A 93 -23.84 14.77 -2.82
CA PHE A 93 -23.71 15.21 -4.21
C PHE A 93 -22.29 15.09 -4.78
N VAL A 94 -21.30 14.67 -3.99
CA VAL A 94 -19.89 14.55 -4.40
C VAL A 94 -19.26 13.28 -3.84
N GLU A 95 -18.19 12.78 -4.48
CA GLU A 95 -17.42 11.63 -3.98
C GLU A 95 -16.13 12.03 -3.23
N ALA A 96 -15.80 13.33 -3.21
CA ALA A 96 -14.62 13.85 -2.53
C ALA A 96 -14.83 14.02 -1.01
N ALA A 97 -13.73 13.99 -0.26
CA ALA A 97 -13.74 14.36 1.15
C ALA A 97 -13.99 15.88 1.27
N VAL A 98 -15.05 16.28 1.96
CA VAL A 98 -15.34 17.71 2.22
C VAL A 98 -15.35 17.97 3.71
N HIS A 99 -14.41 18.81 4.13
CA HIS A 99 -14.33 19.32 5.50
C HIS A 99 -15.21 20.56 5.63
N VAL A 100 -16.13 20.53 6.59
CA VAL A 100 -17.12 21.58 6.83
C VAL A 100 -17.12 21.95 8.30
N VAL A 101 -16.94 23.24 8.58
CA VAL A 101 -17.09 23.81 9.92
C VAL A 101 -18.22 24.83 9.88
N VAL A 102 -19.15 24.74 10.81
CA VAL A 102 -20.30 25.65 10.88
C VAL A 102 -20.43 26.22 12.28
N GLU A 103 -20.66 27.52 12.38
CA GLU A 103 -20.94 28.20 13.64
C GLU A 103 -22.00 29.28 13.41
N ILE A 104 -22.93 29.40 14.35
CA ILE A 104 -24.01 30.38 14.30
C ILE A 104 -23.70 31.47 15.33
N HIS A 105 -23.70 32.71 14.88
CA HIS A 105 -23.42 33.89 15.70
C HIS A 105 -24.64 34.78 15.81
N GLU A 106 -24.77 35.44 16.95
CA GLU A 106 -25.73 36.51 17.16
C GLU A 106 -24.96 37.83 17.30
N LEU A 107 -25.17 38.77 16.37
CA LEU A 107 -24.50 40.06 16.35
C LEU A 107 -25.51 41.17 16.11
N ALA A 108 -25.58 42.14 17.03
CA ALA A 108 -26.49 43.30 16.93
C ALA A 108 -27.95 42.91 16.61
N ASN A 109 -28.48 41.89 17.29
CA ASN A 109 -29.83 41.34 17.10
C ASN A 109 -30.09 40.67 15.73
N HIS A 110 -29.03 40.27 15.03
CA HIS A 110 -29.09 39.48 13.81
C HIS A 110 -28.40 38.12 13.99
N GLU A 111 -28.93 37.09 13.33
CA GLU A 111 -28.35 35.75 13.24
C GLU A 111 -27.50 35.63 11.98
N ILE A 112 -26.25 35.17 12.13
CA ILE A 112 -25.35 34.91 11.00
C ILE A 112 -24.79 33.50 11.12
N VAL A 113 -24.93 32.71 10.07
CA VAL A 113 -24.29 31.39 9.97
C VAL A 113 -22.98 31.55 9.20
N VAL A 114 -21.87 31.16 9.83
CA VAL A 114 -20.54 31.11 9.21
C VAL A 114 -20.27 29.66 8.84
N ILE A 115 -20.12 29.39 7.55
CA ILE A 115 -19.80 28.05 7.03
C ILE A 115 -18.45 28.13 6.35
N TYR A 116 -17.48 27.36 6.84
CA TYR A 116 -16.21 27.12 6.15
C TYR A 116 -16.26 25.78 5.43
N VAL A 117 -15.89 25.76 4.16
CA VAL A 117 -15.86 24.55 3.33
C VAL A 117 -14.50 24.43 2.64
N ARG A 118 -13.89 23.25 2.75
CA ARG A 118 -12.63 22.92 2.07
C ARG A 118 -12.56 21.45 1.69
N ASN A 119 -11.92 21.17 0.56
CA ASN A 119 -11.41 19.85 0.24
C ASN A 119 -9.96 19.68 0.78
N PRO A 120 -9.65 18.72 1.68
CA PRO A 120 -8.30 18.56 2.24
C PRO A 120 -7.21 18.33 1.20
N ASP A 121 -7.49 17.53 0.18
CA ASP A 121 -6.61 17.18 -0.94
C ASP A 121 -6.46 18.31 -1.96
N GLY A 122 -7.31 19.34 -1.90
CA GLY A 122 -7.21 20.55 -2.74
C GLY A 122 -7.47 20.32 -4.22
N LEU A 123 -7.95 19.12 -4.60
CA LEU A 123 -8.28 18.77 -5.96
C LEU A 123 -9.70 19.25 -6.34
N PRO A 124 -9.97 19.51 -7.63
CA PRO A 124 -11.30 19.90 -8.09
C PRO A 124 -12.34 18.80 -7.83
N VAL A 125 -13.52 19.18 -7.37
CA VAL A 125 -14.56 18.25 -6.93
C VAL A 125 -15.67 18.13 -7.99
N PRO A 126 -15.83 16.97 -8.65
CA PRO A 126 -16.95 16.73 -9.57
C PRO A 126 -18.23 16.35 -8.82
N PHE A 127 -19.38 16.73 -9.39
CA PHE A 127 -20.69 16.25 -8.91
C PHE A 127 -20.91 14.78 -9.29
N ASN A 128 -21.43 13.97 -8.36
CA ASN A 128 -21.68 12.54 -8.58
C ASN A 128 -23.11 12.22 -9.10
N ARG A 129 -24.01 13.21 -9.10
CA ARG A 129 -25.40 13.11 -9.56
C ARG A 129 -25.93 14.45 -10.07
N ASP A 130 -27.05 14.41 -10.77
CA ASP A 130 -27.71 15.61 -11.27
C ASP A 130 -28.44 16.38 -10.15
N GLY A 131 -28.29 17.71 -10.15
CA GLY A 131 -29.00 18.62 -9.25
C GLY A 131 -30.15 19.29 -9.99
N GLN A 132 -31.35 18.73 -9.91
CA GLN A 132 -32.55 19.23 -10.59
C GLN A 132 -33.70 19.45 -9.61
N HIS A 133 -34.51 20.49 -9.83
CA HIS A 133 -35.75 20.70 -9.09
C HIS A 133 -36.92 21.01 -10.04
N PRO A 134 -38.16 20.72 -9.64
CA PRO A 134 -39.34 21.04 -10.46
C PRO A 134 -39.44 22.54 -10.76
N GLY A 135 -39.96 22.88 -11.93
CA GLY A 135 -40.28 24.25 -12.31
C GLY A 135 -41.37 24.87 -11.42
N ARG A 136 -41.56 26.20 -11.53
CA ARG A 136 -42.46 26.95 -10.62
C ARG A 136 -43.95 26.61 -10.80
N SER A 137 -44.34 26.09 -11.97
CA SER A 137 -45.73 25.70 -12.28
C SER A 137 -45.85 24.27 -12.78
N ALA A 138 -47.03 23.66 -12.61
CA ALA A 138 -47.32 22.33 -13.15
C ALA A 138 -47.22 22.33 -14.69
N GLY A 139 -46.26 21.58 -15.23
CA GLY A 139 -45.97 21.51 -16.67
C GLY A 139 -44.68 22.23 -17.11
N ASP A 140 -44.03 22.99 -16.21
CA ASP A 140 -42.69 23.52 -16.47
C ASP A 140 -41.65 22.40 -16.49
N LYS A 141 -40.63 22.55 -17.34
CA LYS A 141 -39.48 21.64 -17.36
C LYS A 141 -38.67 21.77 -16.06
N ASP A 142 -38.12 20.65 -15.62
CA ASP A 142 -37.21 20.63 -14.47
C ASP A 142 -36.01 21.56 -14.72
N VAL A 143 -35.68 22.35 -13.70
CA VAL A 143 -34.57 23.31 -13.73
C VAL A 143 -33.32 22.58 -13.25
N THR A 144 -32.32 22.48 -14.12
CA THR A 144 -31.01 21.89 -13.79
C THR A 144 -30.06 22.95 -13.25
N VAL A 145 -29.52 22.72 -12.05
CA VAL A 145 -28.56 23.62 -11.38
C VAL A 145 -27.12 23.22 -11.70
N PHE A 146 -26.86 21.91 -11.79
CA PHE A 146 -25.62 21.25 -12.19
C PHE A 146 -25.89 19.80 -12.63
N ARG A 147 -24.97 19.20 -13.38
CA ARG A 147 -25.04 17.81 -13.86
C ARG A 147 -23.93 16.94 -13.27
N LYS A 148 -24.14 15.63 -13.27
CA LYS A 148 -23.12 14.64 -12.94
C LYS A 148 -21.87 14.86 -13.80
N GLY A 149 -20.71 14.87 -13.15
CA GLY A 149 -19.39 15.06 -13.77
C GLY A 149 -18.99 16.52 -14.00
N GLU A 150 -19.90 17.48 -13.82
CA GLU A 150 -19.53 18.90 -13.92
C GLU A 150 -18.65 19.31 -12.72
N ILE A 151 -17.66 20.14 -13.02
CA ILE A 151 -16.75 20.72 -12.03
C ILE A 151 -16.89 22.23 -12.14
N PHE A 152 -17.22 22.86 -11.01
CA PHE A 152 -17.28 24.30 -10.86
C PHE A 152 -16.13 24.79 -9.98
N VAL A 153 -15.60 25.95 -10.30
CA VAL A 153 -14.62 26.67 -9.48
C VAL A 153 -15.10 28.10 -9.26
N ARG A 154 -14.74 28.68 -8.13
CA ARG A 154 -15.09 30.07 -7.81
C ARG A 154 -14.09 31.01 -8.46
N GLU A 155 -14.59 32.00 -9.18
CA GLU A 155 -13.80 33.07 -9.79
C GLU A 155 -14.44 34.42 -9.42
N GLY A 156 -13.81 35.14 -8.48
CA GLY A 156 -14.45 36.31 -7.88
C GLY A 156 -15.73 35.90 -7.15
N ALA A 157 -16.84 36.58 -7.43
CA ALA A 157 -18.15 36.27 -6.85
C ALA A 157 -18.92 35.17 -7.61
N GLU A 158 -18.42 34.70 -8.76
CA GLU A 158 -19.16 33.78 -9.63
C GLU A 158 -18.70 32.32 -9.52
N ASN A 159 -19.66 31.41 -9.67
CA ASN A 159 -19.39 29.98 -9.85
C ASN A 159 -19.33 29.65 -11.33
N VAL A 160 -18.13 29.42 -11.85
CA VAL A 160 -17.90 29.15 -13.27
C VAL A 160 -17.50 27.70 -13.51
N PRO A 161 -17.88 27.08 -14.64
CA PRO A 161 -17.33 25.78 -15.03
C PRO A 161 -15.81 25.85 -15.12
N ILE A 162 -15.14 24.77 -14.75
CA ILE A 162 -13.68 24.71 -14.84
C ILE A 162 -13.21 24.91 -16.29
N ARG A 163 -12.17 25.73 -16.47
CA ARG A 163 -11.53 26.04 -17.75
C ARG A 163 -10.05 25.71 -17.67
N TYR A 164 -9.41 25.59 -18.83
CA TYR A 164 -7.98 25.26 -18.90
C TYR A 164 -7.10 26.21 -18.06
N ALA A 165 -7.43 27.50 -18.05
CA ALA A 165 -6.71 28.53 -17.30
C ALA A 165 -6.68 28.28 -15.78
N HIS A 166 -7.61 27.51 -15.22
CA HIS A 166 -7.70 27.28 -13.78
C HIS A 166 -6.74 26.17 -13.31
N TRP A 167 -6.28 25.28 -14.19
CA TRP A 167 -5.48 24.12 -13.80
C TRP A 167 -4.14 24.49 -13.17
N ALA A 168 -3.46 25.51 -13.69
CA ALA A 168 -2.15 25.92 -13.16
C ALA A 168 -2.25 26.36 -11.69
N ASP A 169 -3.29 27.10 -11.35
CA ASP A 169 -3.55 27.59 -9.99
C ASP A 169 -4.01 26.46 -9.06
N LEU A 170 -4.95 25.61 -9.51
CA LEU A 170 -5.45 24.47 -8.76
C LEU A 170 -4.33 23.46 -8.41
N LEU A 171 -3.46 23.14 -9.39
CA LEU A 171 -2.37 22.18 -9.20
C LEU A 171 -1.16 22.78 -8.48
N ALA A 172 -1.02 24.11 -8.41
CA ALA A 172 0.12 24.73 -7.74
C ALA A 172 0.19 24.36 -6.25
N THR A 173 -0.95 24.27 -5.57
CA THR A 173 -1.01 23.91 -4.15
C THR A 173 -0.72 22.42 -3.94
N TYR A 174 -1.28 21.55 -4.78
CA TYR A 174 -0.96 20.12 -4.77
C TYR A 174 0.54 19.87 -5.03
N THR A 175 1.11 20.54 -6.04
CA THR A 175 2.54 20.46 -6.37
C THR A 175 3.42 21.01 -5.25
N ARG A 176 2.99 22.08 -4.58
CA ARG A 176 3.68 22.63 -3.39
C ARG A 176 3.65 21.64 -2.23
N GLY A 177 2.50 21.01 -1.95
CA GLY A 177 2.39 19.98 -0.93
C GLY A 177 3.34 18.79 -1.16
N ILE A 178 3.45 18.32 -2.41
CA ILE A 178 4.43 17.27 -2.77
C ILE A 178 5.87 17.74 -2.52
N ARG A 179 6.21 18.97 -2.92
CA ARG A 179 7.54 19.54 -2.71
C ARG A 179 7.87 19.74 -1.24
N ASP A 180 6.92 20.22 -0.44
CA ASP A 180 7.10 20.45 0.99
C ASP A 180 7.31 19.12 1.73
N GLN A 181 6.53 18.08 1.41
CA GLN A 181 6.74 16.72 1.93
C GLN A 181 8.11 16.16 1.52
N SER A 182 8.54 16.36 0.27
CA SER A 182 9.87 15.96 -0.20
C SER A 182 10.99 16.73 0.50
N THR A 183 10.76 18.01 0.82
CA THR A 183 11.72 18.86 1.53
C THR A 183 11.83 18.45 3.00
N GLU A 184 10.73 18.11 3.66
CA GLU A 184 10.73 17.60 5.03
C GLU A 184 11.43 16.24 5.11
N ALA A 185 11.17 15.34 4.16
CA ALA A 185 11.91 14.08 4.03
C ALA A 185 13.41 14.32 3.85
N ALA A 186 13.80 15.25 2.98
CA ALA A 186 15.20 15.62 2.75
C ALA A 186 15.86 16.25 4.01
N LEU A 187 15.14 17.10 4.75
CA LEU A 187 15.62 17.70 6.00
C LEU A 187 15.73 16.65 7.12
N SER A 188 14.83 15.68 7.17
CA SER A 188 14.92 14.53 8.08
C SER A 188 16.16 13.70 7.79
N MET A 189 16.40 13.35 6.52
CA MET A 189 17.63 12.67 6.09
C MET A 189 18.88 13.48 6.43
N LEU A 190 18.87 14.79 6.19
CA LEU A 190 19.99 15.68 6.53
C LEU A 190 20.27 15.70 8.04
N ARG A 191 19.25 15.76 8.89
CA ARG A 191 19.41 15.70 10.35
C ARG A 191 19.95 14.34 10.80
N GLU A 192 19.51 13.25 10.18
CA GLU A 192 20.03 11.91 10.47
C GLU A 192 21.49 11.74 9.99
N VAL A 193 21.85 12.33 8.85
CA VAL A 193 23.25 12.38 8.36
C VAL A 193 24.14 13.21 9.29
N LEU A 194 23.65 14.36 9.78
CA LEU A 194 24.39 15.23 10.68
C LEU A 194 24.56 14.60 12.07
N THR A 195 23.51 14.02 12.64
CA THR A 195 23.58 13.28 13.91
C THR A 195 24.42 12.01 13.81
N GLY A 196 24.50 11.41 12.61
CA GLY A 196 25.40 10.30 12.32
C GLY A 196 26.89 10.68 12.32
N ARG A 197 27.25 11.96 12.12
CA ARG A 197 28.66 12.43 12.04
C ARG A 197 29.30 12.76 13.40
N ASP A 198 28.52 13.00 14.45
CA ASP A 198 29.07 13.35 15.77
C ASP A 198 29.67 12.15 16.54
N GLY A 199 29.57 10.94 15.98
CA GLY A 199 30.24 9.74 16.47
C GLY A 199 31.34 9.25 15.53
N ALA A 200 32.59 9.58 15.87
CA ALA A 200 33.86 9.14 15.26
C ALA A 200 34.29 9.84 13.95
N ALA A 201 35.33 10.67 14.09
CA ALA A 201 36.12 11.18 12.98
C ALA A 201 36.90 10.02 12.32
N GLY A 202 36.38 9.55 11.19
CA GLY A 202 37.03 8.56 10.32
C GLY A 202 35.99 7.84 9.46
N ASP A 203 35.92 8.20 8.17
CA ASP A 203 35.12 7.57 7.09
C ASP A 203 33.79 6.90 7.52
N ALA A 204 33.04 7.56 8.41
CA ALA A 204 31.77 7.07 8.87
C ALA A 204 30.76 7.25 7.73
N GLY A 205 30.62 6.19 6.92
CA GLY A 205 29.70 6.12 5.80
C GLY A 205 28.31 6.65 6.16
N VAL A 206 27.65 7.27 5.17
CA VAL A 206 26.29 7.81 5.28
C VAL A 206 25.38 6.75 5.93
N PRO A 207 24.60 7.08 6.99
CA PRO A 207 23.72 6.11 7.61
C PRO A 207 22.67 5.63 6.59
N LEU A 208 22.30 4.36 6.69
CA LEU A 208 21.24 3.80 5.84
C LEU A 208 19.89 4.12 6.47
N LEU A 209 19.04 4.88 5.76
CA LEU A 209 17.80 5.45 6.30
C LEU A 209 16.60 4.96 5.50
N ALA A 210 15.50 4.61 6.19
CA ALA A 210 14.29 4.09 5.54
C ALA A 210 13.64 5.09 4.58
N GLY A 211 13.73 6.39 4.90
CA GLY A 211 13.13 7.45 4.08
C GLY A 211 13.86 7.75 2.77
N MET A 212 15.07 7.22 2.55
CA MET A 212 15.80 7.38 1.28
C MET A 212 14.95 6.89 0.11
N ASP A 213 15.08 7.54 -1.05
CA ASP A 213 14.58 6.95 -2.29
C ASP A 213 15.32 5.62 -2.56
N GLU A 214 14.70 4.77 -3.36
CA GLU A 214 15.19 3.40 -3.56
C GLU A 214 16.60 3.35 -4.13
N THR A 215 16.89 4.21 -5.12
CA THR A 215 18.18 4.20 -5.80
C THR A 215 19.29 4.64 -4.85
N THR A 216 19.05 5.68 -4.06
CA THR A 216 19.98 6.14 -3.02
C THR A 216 20.15 5.10 -1.91
N PHE A 217 19.05 4.46 -1.50
CA PHE A 217 19.09 3.42 -0.47
C PHE A 217 19.96 2.24 -0.91
N ALA A 218 19.73 1.71 -2.11
CA ALA A 218 20.48 0.58 -2.66
C ALA A 218 21.97 0.92 -2.84
N ALA A 219 22.28 2.08 -3.41
CA ALA A 219 23.66 2.55 -3.57
C ALA A 219 24.38 2.75 -2.23
N THR A 220 23.67 3.25 -1.21
CA THR A 220 24.23 3.43 0.14
C THR A 220 24.46 2.09 0.82
N ALA A 221 23.51 1.15 0.71
CA ALA A 221 23.65 -0.21 1.25
C ALA A 221 24.85 -0.93 0.61
N ALA A 222 24.95 -0.89 -0.73
CA ALA A 222 26.08 -1.45 -1.47
C ALA A 222 27.42 -0.85 -1.00
N ARG A 223 27.51 0.48 -0.89
CA ARG A 223 28.72 1.13 -0.39
C ARG A 223 29.08 0.71 1.05
N LEU A 224 28.10 0.62 1.94
CA LEU A 224 28.33 0.18 3.32
C LEU A 224 28.80 -1.29 3.39
N LEU A 225 28.31 -2.13 2.49
CA LEU A 225 28.75 -3.52 2.34
C LEU A 225 30.19 -3.59 1.81
N GLU A 226 30.53 -2.79 0.78
CA GLU A 226 31.89 -2.71 0.20
C GLU A 226 32.94 -2.30 1.22
N ILE A 227 32.64 -1.30 2.07
CA ILE A 227 33.57 -0.84 3.11
C ILE A 227 33.51 -1.67 4.40
N GLY A 228 32.63 -2.67 4.47
CA GLY A 228 32.47 -3.54 5.65
C GLY A 228 31.92 -2.81 6.89
N ASN A 229 31.08 -1.79 6.73
CA ASN A 229 30.55 -1.01 7.86
C ASN A 229 29.31 -1.68 8.49
N ASP A 230 29.58 -2.79 9.15
CA ASP A 230 28.61 -3.62 9.87
C ASP A 230 27.80 -2.87 10.93
N VAL A 231 28.40 -1.86 11.55
CA VAL A 231 27.73 -1.06 12.59
C VAL A 231 26.52 -0.34 12.00
N ARG A 232 26.67 0.31 10.83
CA ARG A 232 25.58 1.04 10.18
C ARG A 232 24.51 0.10 9.62
N LEU A 233 24.92 -1.02 9.03
CA LEU A 233 24.00 -2.03 8.49
C LEU A 233 23.12 -2.63 9.61
N ARG A 234 23.71 -2.98 10.76
CA ARG A 234 22.95 -3.49 11.93
C ARG A 234 22.13 -2.40 12.63
N GLN A 235 22.59 -1.15 12.63
CA GLN A 235 21.78 -0.01 13.11
C GLN A 235 20.49 0.13 12.31
N TYR A 236 20.58 0.04 10.97
CA TYR A 236 19.41 0.06 10.10
C TYR A 236 18.45 -1.10 10.39
N LEU A 237 18.96 -2.33 10.56
CA LEU A 237 18.12 -3.48 10.92
C LEU A 237 17.31 -3.25 12.21
N ARG A 238 17.90 -2.61 13.22
CA ARG A 238 17.19 -2.24 14.48
C ARG A 238 16.12 -1.17 14.28
N THR A 239 16.25 -0.33 13.25
CA THR A 239 15.27 0.70 12.92
C THR A 239 14.11 0.11 12.12
N VAL A 240 14.39 -0.70 11.09
CA VAL A 240 13.33 -1.35 10.29
C VAL A 240 12.43 -2.23 11.13
N SER A 241 12.98 -3.01 12.08
CA SER A 241 12.16 -3.84 12.97
C SER A 241 11.12 -3.06 13.78
N ARG A 242 11.35 -1.76 14.01
CA ARG A 242 10.36 -0.89 14.68
C ARG A 242 9.27 -0.42 13.73
N SER A 243 9.61 -0.22 12.45
CA SER A 243 8.68 0.21 11.41
C SER A 243 7.85 -0.93 10.81
N THR A 244 8.22 -2.19 11.07
CA THR A 244 7.42 -3.38 10.73
C THR A 244 6.49 -3.83 11.88
N GLY A 245 6.23 -2.96 12.86
CA GLY A 245 5.29 -3.26 13.95
C GLY A 245 3.81 -3.18 13.52
N ALA A 246 2.93 -3.89 14.24
CA ALA A 246 1.49 -3.96 13.93
C ALA A 246 0.73 -2.61 14.03
N SER A 247 1.31 -1.59 14.66
CA SER A 247 0.70 -0.26 14.88
C SER A 247 0.89 0.73 13.73
N VAL A 248 1.65 0.38 12.71
CA VAL A 248 1.95 1.24 11.55
C VAL A 248 0.88 1.02 10.48
N ASP A 249 0.49 2.05 9.72
CA ASP A 249 -0.47 1.88 8.62
C ASP A 249 0.07 0.91 7.53
N LEU A 250 -0.81 0.39 6.68
CA LEU A 250 -0.42 -0.63 5.68
C LEU A 250 0.56 -0.11 4.63
N ALA A 251 0.47 1.17 4.23
CA ALA A 251 1.35 1.74 3.20
C ALA A 251 2.78 1.93 3.74
N THR A 252 2.92 2.52 4.92
CA THR A 252 4.23 2.68 5.58
C THR A 252 4.85 1.31 5.89
N TYR A 253 4.04 0.31 6.23
CA TYR A 253 4.50 -1.06 6.43
C TYR A 253 4.99 -1.70 5.12
N ALA A 254 4.31 -1.45 3.99
CA ALA A 254 4.75 -1.90 2.66
C ALA A 254 6.13 -1.35 2.31
N ASP A 255 6.32 -0.04 2.49
CA ASP A 255 7.59 0.63 2.22
C ASP A 255 8.73 0.10 3.10
N ALA A 256 8.46 -0.15 4.38
CA ALA A 256 9.43 -0.76 5.28
C ALA A 256 9.83 -2.18 4.83
N LEU A 257 8.87 -3.00 4.38
CA LEU A 257 9.13 -4.33 3.82
C LEU A 257 9.88 -4.26 2.49
N ASN A 258 9.58 -3.29 1.63
CA ASN A 258 10.31 -3.08 0.38
C ASN A 258 11.78 -2.78 0.67
N ARG A 259 12.05 -1.89 1.64
CA ARG A 259 13.41 -1.56 2.09
C ARG A 259 14.09 -2.73 2.78
N TRP A 260 13.36 -3.58 3.49
CA TRP A 260 13.88 -4.85 4.03
C TRP A 260 14.28 -5.82 2.91
N ALA A 261 13.43 -6.01 1.90
CA ALA A 261 13.70 -6.93 0.79
C ALA A 261 14.91 -6.46 -0.03
N ILE A 262 15.01 -5.14 -0.30
CA ILE A 262 16.17 -4.55 -0.95
C ILE A 262 17.43 -4.78 -0.10
N PHE A 263 17.37 -4.54 1.20
CA PHE A 263 18.50 -4.81 2.09
C PHE A 263 18.97 -6.26 2.01
N CYS A 264 18.05 -7.23 2.12
CA CYS A 264 18.35 -8.66 2.00
C CYS A 264 18.91 -9.01 0.61
N ALA A 265 18.40 -8.39 -0.45
CA ALA A 265 18.89 -8.60 -1.80
C ALA A 265 20.33 -8.11 -1.96
N GLN A 266 20.66 -6.93 -1.42
CA GLN A 266 22.02 -6.42 -1.41
C GLN A 266 22.95 -7.28 -0.55
N THR A 267 22.54 -7.68 0.67
CA THR A 267 23.41 -8.51 1.52
C THR A 267 23.66 -9.89 0.92
N LEU A 268 22.69 -10.49 0.24
CA LEU A 268 22.89 -11.74 -0.51
C LEU A 268 23.86 -11.56 -1.67
N TYR A 269 23.68 -10.50 -2.47
CA TYR A 269 24.52 -10.23 -3.63
C TYR A 269 25.98 -9.93 -3.26
N PHE A 270 26.22 -9.35 -2.08
CA PHE A 270 27.55 -9.10 -1.53
C PHE A 270 28.08 -10.23 -0.63
N GLU A 271 27.46 -11.42 -0.67
CA GLU A 271 27.91 -12.62 0.06
C GLU A 271 28.03 -12.39 1.59
N ARG A 272 27.04 -11.70 2.18
CA ARG A 272 26.94 -11.42 3.62
C ARG A 272 25.80 -12.21 4.30
N PRO A 273 25.93 -13.54 4.43
CA PRO A 273 24.88 -14.39 5.00
C PRO A 273 24.58 -14.05 6.46
N ASP A 274 25.57 -13.55 7.22
CA ASP A 274 25.39 -13.13 8.62
C ASP A 274 24.36 -12.01 8.77
N LEU A 275 24.36 -11.04 7.86
CA LEU A 275 23.40 -9.94 7.85
C LEU A 275 22.05 -10.36 7.30
N THR A 276 22.03 -11.24 6.29
CA THR A 276 20.79 -11.79 5.74
C THR A 276 20.04 -12.60 6.79
N ASP A 277 20.71 -13.48 7.52
CA ASP A 277 20.09 -14.29 8.58
C ASP A 277 19.61 -13.44 9.75
N GLU A 278 20.35 -12.39 10.14
CA GLU A 278 19.90 -11.42 11.16
C GLU A 278 18.63 -10.69 10.70
N ALA A 279 18.57 -10.28 9.42
CA ALA A 279 17.41 -9.62 8.85
C ALA A 279 16.18 -10.53 8.77
N ILE A 280 16.36 -11.81 8.40
CA ILE A 280 15.30 -12.82 8.39
C ILE A 280 14.79 -13.07 9.81
N GLY A 281 15.68 -13.24 10.79
CA GLY A 281 15.30 -13.44 12.18
C GLY A 281 14.40 -12.31 12.72
N LYS A 282 14.78 -11.07 12.44
CA LYS A 282 13.98 -9.88 12.79
C LYS A 282 12.60 -9.84 12.13
N LEU A 283 12.50 -10.27 10.87
CA LEU A 283 11.21 -10.33 10.19
C LEU A 283 10.32 -11.43 10.76
N VAL A 284 10.90 -12.56 11.19
CA VAL A 284 10.17 -13.64 11.86
C VAL A 284 9.60 -13.17 13.20
N GLU A 285 10.38 -12.45 14.01
CA GLU A 285 9.90 -11.82 15.26
C GLU A 285 8.70 -10.89 14.98
N SER A 286 8.82 -10.07 13.94
CA SER A 286 7.75 -9.18 13.47
C SER A 286 6.48 -9.94 13.07
N TYR A 287 6.64 -11.03 12.31
CA TYR A 287 5.55 -11.89 11.86
C TYR A 287 4.82 -12.55 13.04
N GLN A 288 5.57 -13.07 14.02
CA GLN A 288 5.02 -13.74 15.20
C GLN A 288 4.25 -12.77 16.11
N GLY A 289 4.57 -11.47 16.06
CA GLY A 289 3.84 -10.42 16.77
C GLY A 289 2.51 -10.00 16.16
N LEU A 290 2.15 -10.50 14.96
CA LEU A 290 0.92 -10.11 14.27
C LEU A 290 -0.32 -10.75 14.90
N GLY A 291 -1.41 -9.97 15.00
CA GLY A 291 -2.70 -10.42 15.54
C GLY A 291 -3.53 -11.23 14.55
N ILE A 292 -4.86 -11.17 14.70
CA ILE A 292 -5.85 -11.89 13.86
C ILE A 292 -6.71 -10.98 13.00
N SER A 293 -6.41 -9.68 12.95
CA SER A 293 -7.20 -8.74 12.16
C SER A 293 -7.03 -8.99 10.66
N THR A 294 -7.94 -8.43 9.86
CA THR A 294 -7.80 -8.43 8.39
C THR A 294 -6.49 -7.77 7.97
N ASP A 295 -6.13 -6.65 8.59
CA ASP A 295 -4.88 -5.95 8.36
C ASP A 295 -3.67 -6.83 8.71
N ASP A 296 -3.73 -7.60 9.79
CA ASP A 296 -2.66 -8.55 10.14
C ASP A 296 -2.51 -9.66 9.08
N ASN A 297 -3.60 -10.15 8.51
CA ASN A 297 -3.54 -11.13 7.41
C ASN A 297 -2.95 -10.52 6.14
N GLN A 298 -3.27 -9.25 5.85
CA GLN A 298 -2.66 -8.52 4.74
C GLN A 298 -1.15 -8.31 4.98
N ARG A 299 -0.73 -7.98 6.20
CA ARG A 299 0.70 -7.88 6.57
C ARG A 299 1.43 -9.21 6.41
N ARG A 300 0.82 -10.33 6.77
CA ARG A 300 1.38 -11.68 6.54
C ARG A 300 1.58 -11.96 5.05
N LEU A 301 0.62 -11.58 4.22
CA LEU A 301 0.70 -11.74 2.77
C LEU A 301 1.84 -10.90 2.18
N MET A 302 1.91 -9.62 2.56
CA MET A 302 2.97 -8.71 2.13
C MET A 302 4.37 -9.22 2.51
N ILE A 303 4.52 -9.78 3.72
CA ILE A 303 5.77 -10.44 4.14
C ILE A 303 6.13 -11.56 3.16
N VAL A 304 5.19 -12.45 2.84
CA VAL A 304 5.45 -13.61 1.99
C VAL A 304 5.76 -13.23 0.56
N GLU A 305 5.12 -12.22 -0.02
CA GLU A 305 5.50 -11.69 -1.32
C GLU A 305 6.99 -11.30 -1.37
N ARG A 306 7.49 -10.59 -0.34
CA ARG A 306 8.91 -10.20 -0.27
C ARG A 306 9.83 -11.37 0.04
N ILE A 307 9.38 -12.37 0.79
CA ILE A 307 10.14 -13.62 0.99
C ILE A 307 10.35 -14.34 -0.34
N TYR A 308 9.33 -14.40 -1.20
CA TYR A 308 9.46 -15.00 -2.53
C TYR A 308 10.48 -14.25 -3.39
N VAL A 309 10.49 -12.91 -3.33
CA VAL A 309 11.51 -12.11 -4.02
C VAL A 309 12.92 -12.46 -3.55
N VAL A 310 13.18 -12.43 -2.23
CA VAL A 310 14.51 -12.75 -1.65
C VAL A 310 14.88 -14.21 -1.90
N GLY A 311 13.92 -15.13 -1.76
CA GLY A 311 14.10 -16.57 -2.00
C GLY A 311 14.44 -16.88 -3.45
N SER A 312 13.80 -16.21 -4.41
CA SER A 312 14.12 -16.35 -5.83
C SER A 312 15.55 -15.89 -6.14
N LEU A 313 16.00 -14.80 -5.52
CA LEU A 313 17.38 -14.34 -5.65
C LEU A 313 18.36 -15.36 -5.06
N ALA A 314 18.06 -15.89 -3.88
CA ALA A 314 18.89 -16.93 -3.26
C ALA A 314 19.01 -18.18 -4.17
N VAL A 315 17.94 -18.58 -4.87
CA VAL A 315 18.00 -19.64 -5.89
C VAL A 315 18.95 -19.28 -7.03
N ARG A 316 18.84 -18.06 -7.58
CA ARG A 316 19.71 -17.61 -8.69
C ARG A 316 21.18 -17.53 -8.29
N LEU A 317 21.47 -17.12 -7.06
CA LEU A 317 22.83 -17.06 -6.51
C LEU A 317 23.36 -18.41 -6.01
N GLY A 318 22.49 -19.42 -5.85
CA GLY A 318 22.89 -20.73 -5.30
C GLY A 318 23.09 -20.74 -3.78
N GLU A 319 22.43 -19.81 -3.07
CA GLU A 319 22.48 -19.65 -1.61
C GLU A 319 21.44 -20.54 -0.91
N TRP A 320 21.67 -21.86 -0.97
CA TRP A 320 20.70 -22.88 -0.55
C TRP A 320 20.41 -22.87 0.95
N GLU A 321 21.36 -22.47 1.80
CA GLU A 321 21.15 -22.27 3.23
C GLU A 321 20.15 -21.13 3.47
N THR A 322 20.19 -20.07 2.67
CA THR A 322 19.21 -18.97 2.73
C THR A 322 17.84 -19.44 2.27
N VAL A 323 17.76 -20.22 1.18
CA VAL A 323 16.49 -20.84 0.73
C VAL A 323 15.87 -21.66 1.86
N ARG A 324 16.65 -22.50 2.52
CA ARG A 324 16.22 -23.28 3.70
C ARG A 324 15.83 -22.37 4.87
N SER A 325 16.64 -21.35 5.18
CA SER A 325 16.43 -20.38 6.25
C SER A 325 15.11 -19.62 6.08
N LEU A 326 14.73 -19.26 4.86
CA LEU A 326 13.44 -18.64 4.55
C LEU A 326 12.29 -19.65 4.60
N ALA A 327 12.48 -20.85 4.06
CA ALA A 327 11.43 -21.85 3.95
C ALA A 327 11.03 -22.46 5.31
N LEU A 328 12.01 -22.78 6.16
CA LEU A 328 11.80 -23.55 7.39
C LEU A 328 11.82 -22.66 8.64
N ARG A 329 10.75 -21.86 8.79
CA ARG A 329 10.50 -21.04 9.98
C ARG A 329 9.22 -21.50 10.67
N PRO A 330 9.34 -22.36 11.70
CA PRO A 330 8.18 -22.77 12.48
C PRO A 330 7.54 -21.57 13.17
N VAL A 331 6.23 -21.43 12.98
CA VAL A 331 5.45 -20.38 13.64
C VAL A 331 4.18 -20.99 14.21
N PRO A 332 3.74 -20.55 15.40
CA PRO A 332 2.42 -20.92 15.87
C PRO A 332 1.37 -20.42 14.88
N GLY A 333 0.17 -20.97 14.97
CA GLY A 333 -1.00 -20.42 14.32
C GLY A 333 -1.33 -19.04 14.89
N ASN A 334 -2.60 -18.68 14.82
CA ASN A 334 -3.03 -17.42 15.39
C ASN A 334 -3.05 -17.47 16.93
N SER A 335 -3.35 -16.34 17.56
CA SER A 335 -3.43 -16.21 19.02
C SER A 335 -4.41 -17.17 19.71
N TYR A 336 -5.29 -17.86 18.96
CA TYR A 336 -6.24 -18.86 19.46
C TYR A 336 -5.82 -20.30 19.16
N GLU A 337 -4.84 -20.51 18.27
CA GLU A 337 -4.35 -21.81 17.81
C GLU A 337 -2.85 -21.94 18.07
N THR A 338 -2.39 -21.59 19.28
CA THR A 338 -0.97 -21.59 19.65
C THR A 338 -0.32 -22.97 19.57
N ASP A 339 -1.12 -24.03 19.76
CA ASP A 339 -0.68 -25.43 19.65
C ASP A 339 -0.63 -25.92 18.20
N TYR A 340 -1.20 -25.18 17.26
CA TYR A 340 -1.13 -25.50 15.84
C TYR A 340 0.12 -24.86 15.24
N ILE A 341 1.22 -25.60 15.17
CA ILE A 341 2.49 -25.09 14.62
C ILE A 341 2.57 -25.42 13.12
N TYR A 342 2.76 -24.38 12.31
CA TYR A 342 3.14 -24.53 10.91
C TYR A 342 4.65 -24.69 10.82
N SER A 343 5.14 -25.68 10.08
CA SER A 343 6.59 -25.84 9.84
C SER A 343 7.18 -24.67 9.04
N SER A 344 6.34 -23.89 8.37
CA SER A 344 6.73 -22.72 7.59
C SER A 344 5.72 -21.59 7.73
N TRP A 345 6.23 -20.40 8.04
CA TRP A 345 5.49 -19.14 7.98
C TRP A 345 4.94 -18.80 6.58
N ILE A 346 5.56 -19.30 5.51
CA ILE A 346 5.04 -19.15 4.14
C ILE A 346 3.69 -19.84 4.06
N ARG A 347 3.61 -21.11 4.50
CA ARG A 347 2.36 -21.87 4.52
C ARG A 347 1.32 -21.22 5.41
N ALA A 348 1.71 -20.78 6.60
CA ALA A 348 0.82 -20.12 7.54
C ALA A 348 0.18 -18.88 6.89
N ALA A 349 0.99 -18.02 6.27
CA ALA A 349 0.48 -16.81 5.59
C ALA A 349 -0.44 -17.15 4.42
N GLN A 350 -0.09 -18.12 3.57
CA GLN A 350 -0.94 -18.56 2.46
C GLN A 350 -2.33 -19.02 2.96
N VAL A 351 -2.37 -19.77 4.07
CA VAL A 351 -3.64 -20.22 4.66
C VAL A 351 -4.45 -19.02 5.19
N TYR A 352 -3.82 -18.08 5.88
CA TYR A 352 -4.51 -16.90 6.40
C TYR A 352 -4.99 -15.95 5.30
N ALA A 353 -4.18 -15.74 4.27
CA ALA A 353 -4.53 -14.93 3.11
C ALA A 353 -5.71 -15.53 2.32
N SER A 354 -5.68 -16.84 2.09
CA SER A 354 -6.78 -17.56 1.44
C SER A 354 -8.07 -17.50 2.27
N ARG A 355 -8.01 -17.72 3.58
CA ARG A 355 -9.17 -17.60 4.49
C ARG A 355 -9.74 -16.18 4.53
N ALA A 356 -8.91 -15.17 4.31
CA ALA A 356 -9.29 -13.77 4.26
C ALA A 356 -9.74 -13.30 2.85
N GLY A 357 -9.72 -14.16 1.84
CA GLY A 357 -10.10 -13.81 0.45
C GLY A 357 -9.11 -12.87 -0.24
N LEU A 358 -7.86 -12.82 0.22
CA LEU A 358 -6.84 -11.89 -0.31
C LEU A 358 -6.10 -12.39 -1.56
N THR A 359 -6.32 -13.65 -1.95
CA THR A 359 -5.56 -14.32 -3.01
C THR A 359 -6.39 -14.62 -4.27
N GLU A 360 -7.52 -13.93 -4.45
CA GLU A 360 -8.36 -14.08 -5.64
C GLU A 360 -7.73 -13.31 -6.82
N ASP A 361 -7.07 -14.04 -7.75
CA ASP A 361 -6.52 -13.46 -8.98
C ASP A 361 -6.97 -14.28 -10.21
N PRO A 362 -7.58 -13.64 -11.24
CA PRO A 362 -7.97 -14.32 -12.47
C PRO A 362 -6.79 -14.79 -13.35
N ARG A 363 -5.54 -14.34 -13.09
CA ARG A 363 -4.34 -14.66 -13.88
C ARG A 363 -3.60 -15.93 -13.42
N GLY A 364 -3.96 -16.52 -12.27
CA GLY A 364 -3.25 -17.67 -11.68
C GLY A 364 -3.08 -17.54 -10.17
N ASP A 365 -2.15 -18.30 -9.58
CA ASP A 365 -1.80 -18.15 -8.16
C ASP A 365 -1.20 -16.75 -7.92
N TYR A 366 -1.93 -15.93 -7.16
CA TYR A 366 -1.66 -14.52 -6.87
C TYR A 366 -0.22 -14.28 -6.39
N LEU A 367 0.34 -15.19 -5.59
CA LEU A 367 1.56 -14.91 -4.83
C LEU A 367 2.80 -14.73 -5.71
N LEU A 368 2.99 -15.59 -6.71
CA LEU A 368 4.15 -15.50 -7.60
C LEU A 368 4.02 -14.31 -8.55
N SER A 369 2.80 -14.01 -9.00
CA SER A 369 2.51 -12.83 -9.83
C SER A 369 2.79 -11.54 -9.07
N ALA A 370 2.29 -11.42 -7.84
CA ALA A 370 2.54 -10.26 -6.98
C ALA A 370 4.03 -10.09 -6.65
N ALA A 371 4.74 -11.19 -6.35
CA ALA A 371 6.20 -11.14 -6.13
C ALA A 371 6.96 -10.70 -7.39
N ARG A 372 6.54 -11.13 -8.58
CA ARG A 372 7.14 -10.68 -9.84
C ARG A 372 6.87 -9.19 -10.09
N GLU A 373 5.66 -8.71 -9.82
CA GLU A 373 5.29 -7.28 -9.93
C GLU A 373 6.19 -6.43 -9.03
N LEU A 374 6.48 -6.86 -7.79
CA LEU A 374 7.45 -6.18 -6.93
C LEU A 374 8.86 -6.10 -7.55
N MET A 375 9.31 -7.15 -8.23
CA MET A 375 10.61 -7.14 -8.92
C MET A 375 10.62 -6.20 -10.13
N VAL A 376 9.49 -5.96 -10.77
CA VAL A 376 9.34 -4.97 -11.85
C VAL A 376 9.38 -3.56 -11.28
N GLU A 377 8.59 -3.31 -10.23
CA GLU A 377 8.45 -1.99 -9.59
C GLU A 377 9.71 -1.55 -8.84
N HIS A 378 10.43 -2.51 -8.25
CA HIS A 378 11.60 -2.27 -7.41
C HIS A 378 12.85 -3.00 -7.96
N PRO A 379 13.52 -2.46 -9.00
CA PRO A 379 14.72 -3.07 -9.57
C PRO A 379 15.82 -3.36 -8.54
N ALA A 380 15.91 -2.60 -7.44
CA ALA A 380 16.89 -2.82 -6.40
C ALA A 380 16.72 -4.15 -5.63
N MET A 381 15.58 -4.82 -5.76
CA MET A 381 15.36 -6.17 -5.21
C MET A 381 16.00 -7.29 -6.05
N ARG A 382 16.47 -6.98 -7.26
CA ARG A 382 17.10 -7.93 -8.19
C ARG A 382 18.44 -7.41 -8.71
N PRO A 383 19.43 -7.20 -7.84
CA PRO A 383 20.73 -6.64 -8.23
C PRO A 383 21.49 -7.47 -9.27
N ASP A 384 21.12 -8.74 -9.43
CA ASP A 384 21.70 -9.68 -10.39
C ASP A 384 21.05 -9.65 -11.79
N LEU A 385 19.89 -9.03 -11.95
CA LEU A 385 19.12 -9.00 -13.20
C LEU A 385 18.93 -7.58 -13.73
N THR A 386 19.14 -7.41 -15.03
CA THR A 386 18.88 -6.14 -15.72
C THR A 386 17.38 -5.93 -15.97
N ASP A 387 16.95 -4.68 -16.15
CA ASP A 387 15.54 -4.34 -16.45
C ASP A 387 15.06 -4.99 -17.76
N THR A 388 15.95 -5.19 -18.72
CA THR A 388 15.63 -5.90 -19.96
C THR A 388 15.31 -7.38 -19.73
N ALA A 389 15.84 -7.99 -18.67
CA ALA A 389 15.57 -9.38 -18.33
C ALA A 389 14.24 -9.56 -17.60
N VAL A 390 13.69 -8.50 -17.00
CA VAL A 390 12.42 -8.51 -16.27
C VAL A 390 11.52 -7.39 -16.81
N PRO A 391 10.99 -7.55 -18.04
CA PRO A 391 10.17 -6.51 -18.65
C PRO A 391 8.85 -6.32 -17.89
N PRO A 392 8.30 -5.09 -17.86
CA PRO A 392 7.03 -4.79 -17.20
C PRO A 392 5.81 -5.40 -17.90
N GLU A 393 5.97 -5.84 -19.16
CA GLU A 393 4.93 -6.52 -19.93
C GLU A 393 4.72 -7.97 -19.46
N GLU A 394 3.87 -8.71 -20.17
CA GLU A 394 3.58 -10.12 -19.88
C GLU A 394 4.86 -10.97 -19.83
N ALA A 395 4.94 -11.84 -18.83
CA ALA A 395 6.09 -12.72 -18.61
C ALA A 395 6.30 -13.64 -19.81
N THR A 396 7.48 -13.56 -20.42
CA THR A 396 7.85 -14.46 -21.52
C THR A 396 8.11 -15.88 -20.99
N SER A 397 8.18 -16.86 -21.89
CA SER A 397 8.56 -18.24 -21.53
C SER A 397 9.97 -18.34 -20.92
N SER A 398 10.83 -17.34 -21.16
CA SER A 398 12.21 -17.29 -20.66
C SER A 398 12.41 -16.27 -19.54
N ASP A 399 11.35 -15.83 -18.85
CA ASP A 399 11.43 -14.86 -17.76
C ASP A 399 12.24 -15.42 -16.56
N PRO A 400 13.47 -14.94 -16.29
CA PRO A 400 14.32 -15.46 -15.23
C PRO A 400 13.80 -15.13 -13.83
N ALA A 401 13.06 -14.04 -13.65
CA ALA A 401 12.45 -13.68 -12.37
C ALA A 401 11.31 -14.66 -12.04
N LEU A 402 10.39 -14.88 -12.98
CA LEU A 402 9.29 -15.82 -12.77
C LEU A 402 9.78 -17.28 -12.64
N ASN A 403 10.80 -17.67 -13.41
CA ASN A 403 11.40 -19.00 -13.31
C ASN A 403 11.98 -19.24 -11.91
N SER A 404 12.81 -18.31 -11.42
CA SER A 404 13.41 -18.45 -10.09
C SER A 404 12.39 -18.34 -8.95
N LEU A 405 11.28 -17.61 -9.13
CA LEU A 405 10.14 -17.65 -8.19
C LEU A 405 9.49 -19.03 -8.15
N CYS A 406 9.26 -19.66 -9.30
CA CYS A 406 8.72 -21.03 -9.40
C CYS A 406 9.69 -22.06 -8.80
N GLU A 407 10.99 -21.90 -9.02
CA GLU A 407 12.03 -22.75 -8.44
C GLU A 407 12.10 -22.60 -6.91
N PHE A 408 12.04 -21.37 -6.38
CA PHE A 408 12.01 -21.15 -4.94
C PHE A 408 10.77 -21.78 -4.29
N ASP A 409 9.59 -21.60 -4.89
CA ASP A 409 8.34 -22.19 -4.42
C ASP A 409 8.42 -23.72 -4.28
N LEU A 410 8.92 -24.39 -5.33
CA LEU A 410 9.09 -25.83 -5.32
C LEU A 410 10.14 -26.28 -4.30
N ALA A 411 11.25 -25.56 -4.20
CA ALA A 411 12.31 -25.83 -3.21
C ALA A 411 11.80 -25.69 -1.76
N TYR A 412 11.01 -24.65 -1.47
CA TYR A 412 10.37 -24.46 -0.17
C TYR A 412 9.48 -25.65 0.19
N CYS A 413 8.64 -26.10 -0.75
CA CYS A 413 7.75 -27.24 -0.52
C CYS A 413 8.54 -28.53 -0.23
N ILE A 414 9.66 -28.75 -0.93
CA ILE A 414 10.54 -29.91 -0.71
C ILE A 414 11.23 -29.81 0.65
N VAL A 415 11.76 -28.63 1.01
CA VAL A 415 12.40 -28.38 2.32
C VAL A 415 11.42 -28.71 3.46
N VAL A 416 10.20 -28.21 3.38
CA VAL A 416 9.19 -28.43 4.41
C VAL A 416 8.73 -29.89 4.47
N ALA A 417 8.62 -30.58 3.33
CA ALA A 417 8.28 -32.00 3.29
C ALA A 417 9.38 -32.92 3.85
N ALA A 418 10.65 -32.51 3.70
CA ALA A 418 11.82 -33.28 4.14
C ALA A 418 12.20 -32.99 5.60
N LEU A 419 12.16 -31.73 6.04
CA LEU A 419 12.68 -31.27 7.33
C LEU A 419 11.62 -30.76 8.31
N GLY A 420 10.38 -30.54 7.85
CA GLY A 420 9.32 -30.03 8.70
C GLY A 420 8.93 -31.01 9.80
N THR A 421 9.01 -30.57 11.06
CA THR A 421 8.67 -31.38 12.24
C THR A 421 7.20 -31.30 12.65
N ASP A 422 6.51 -30.22 12.28
CA ASP A 422 5.12 -29.97 12.66
C ASP A 422 4.17 -30.17 11.48
N ARG A 423 3.28 -29.22 11.18
CA ARG A 423 2.46 -29.26 9.96
C ARG A 423 3.33 -28.98 8.74
N GLY A 424 4.00 -30.04 8.27
CA GLY A 424 4.98 -30.03 7.18
C GLY A 424 4.41 -30.15 5.76
N ALA A 425 3.21 -29.63 5.50
CA ALA A 425 2.66 -29.61 4.15
C ALA A 425 2.83 -28.21 3.53
N GLY A 426 3.75 -28.10 2.56
CA GLY A 426 3.83 -26.93 1.68
C GLY A 426 2.62 -26.82 0.75
N TYR A 427 2.54 -25.73 0.00
CA TYR A 427 1.56 -25.57 -1.07
C TYR A 427 2.28 -25.07 -2.33
N PRO A 428 2.43 -25.91 -3.37
CA PRO A 428 3.21 -25.58 -4.55
C PRO A 428 2.41 -24.62 -5.45
N SER A 429 2.49 -23.33 -5.16
CA SER A 429 1.90 -22.25 -5.95
C SER A 429 2.45 -22.20 -7.38
N SER A 430 3.65 -22.72 -7.62
CA SER A 430 4.24 -22.91 -8.95
C SER A 430 3.38 -23.81 -9.86
N ALA A 431 2.49 -24.63 -9.30
CA ALA A 431 1.60 -25.51 -10.07
C ALA A 431 0.59 -24.74 -10.95
N ALA A 432 0.40 -23.44 -10.72
CA ALA A 432 -0.38 -22.57 -11.59
C ALA A 432 0.36 -22.17 -12.89
N PHE A 433 1.67 -22.36 -12.94
CA PHE A 433 2.51 -21.98 -14.08
C PHE A 433 3.00 -23.21 -14.84
N ASP A 434 3.64 -22.98 -15.99
CA ASP A 434 4.30 -24.03 -16.76
C ASP A 434 5.34 -24.77 -15.89
N GLU A 435 5.24 -26.10 -15.87
CA GLU A 435 6.12 -26.97 -15.08
C GLU A 435 7.60 -26.76 -15.42
N ASP A 436 7.93 -26.41 -16.66
CA ASP A 436 9.31 -26.18 -17.11
C ASP A 436 10.01 -25.03 -16.37
N ARG A 437 9.25 -24.12 -15.74
CA ARG A 437 9.80 -23.06 -14.90
C ARG A 437 10.34 -23.57 -13.57
N ALA A 438 9.73 -24.61 -12.99
CA ALA A 438 10.07 -25.12 -11.66
C ALA A 438 10.93 -26.40 -11.70
N LYS A 439 10.84 -27.20 -12.77
CA LYS A 439 11.63 -28.44 -12.91
C LYS A 439 13.14 -28.30 -12.67
N PRO A 440 13.83 -27.22 -13.07
CA PRO A 440 15.28 -27.12 -12.93
C PRO A 440 15.78 -27.33 -11.50
N VAL A 441 15.11 -26.79 -10.48
CA VAL A 441 15.55 -26.93 -9.09
C VAL A 441 15.46 -28.38 -8.61
N ALA A 442 14.39 -29.10 -8.94
CA ALA A 442 14.24 -30.51 -8.57
C ALA A 442 15.28 -31.40 -9.27
N GLN A 443 15.57 -31.10 -10.54
CA GLN A 443 16.65 -31.79 -11.26
C GLN A 443 18.01 -31.51 -10.63
N LYS A 444 18.25 -30.29 -10.13
CA LYS A 444 19.50 -29.92 -9.45
C LYS A 444 19.64 -30.67 -8.12
N ILE A 445 18.59 -30.73 -7.31
CA ILE A 445 18.56 -31.49 -6.03
C ILE A 445 19.02 -32.93 -6.22
N VAL A 446 18.58 -33.61 -7.29
CA VAL A 446 18.96 -35.02 -7.50
C VAL A 446 20.36 -35.18 -8.12
N LYS A 447 20.81 -34.23 -8.94
CA LYS A 447 22.09 -34.29 -9.67
C LYS A 447 23.29 -33.78 -8.87
N ASP A 448 23.07 -32.87 -7.94
CA ASP A 448 24.12 -32.17 -7.20
C ASP A 448 24.03 -32.50 -5.69
N PRO A 449 24.84 -33.46 -5.20
CA PRO A 449 24.83 -33.85 -3.79
C PRO A 449 25.27 -32.74 -2.83
N GLU A 450 26.14 -31.83 -3.26
CA GLU A 450 26.63 -30.74 -2.42
C GLU A 450 25.52 -29.71 -2.21
N MET A 451 24.87 -29.29 -3.30
CA MET A 451 23.66 -28.45 -3.24
C MET A 451 22.57 -29.10 -2.39
N ARG A 452 22.33 -30.40 -2.59
CA ARG A 452 21.34 -31.16 -1.80
C ARG A 452 21.68 -31.14 -0.32
N HIS A 453 22.94 -31.32 0.08
CA HIS A 453 23.35 -31.29 1.48
C HIS A 453 23.20 -29.88 2.10
N ARG A 454 23.51 -28.82 1.34
CA ARG A 454 23.30 -27.43 1.79
C ARG A 454 21.81 -27.12 1.99
N LEU A 455 20.95 -27.56 1.07
CA LEU A 455 19.49 -27.33 1.16
C LEU A 455 18.82 -28.23 2.23
N LEU A 456 19.22 -29.50 2.31
CA LEU A 456 18.61 -30.56 3.12
C LEU A 456 19.70 -31.25 3.97
N PRO A 457 20.25 -30.56 4.99
CA PRO A 457 21.29 -31.13 5.84
C PRO A 457 20.75 -32.34 6.60
N ASP A 458 21.58 -33.38 6.75
CA ASP A 458 21.29 -34.59 7.51
C ASP A 458 20.06 -35.40 7.05
N VAL A 459 19.55 -35.16 5.83
CA VAL A 459 18.47 -35.95 5.21
C VAL A 459 19.06 -37.01 4.28
N ASP A 460 18.66 -38.26 4.48
CA ASP A 460 19.09 -39.36 3.62
C ASP A 460 18.34 -39.42 2.28
N ASP A 461 18.95 -40.04 1.26
CA ASP A 461 18.36 -40.11 -0.07
C ASP A 461 16.91 -40.69 -0.09
N PRO A 462 16.55 -41.71 0.72
CA PRO A 462 15.17 -42.16 0.84
C PRO A 462 14.18 -41.09 1.32
N ALA A 463 14.52 -40.31 2.35
CA ALA A 463 13.67 -39.22 2.82
C ALA A 463 13.56 -38.09 1.80
N VAL A 464 14.67 -37.75 1.10
CA VAL A 464 14.63 -36.79 -0.01
C VAL A 464 13.73 -37.29 -1.15
N ALA A 465 13.84 -38.55 -1.53
CA ALA A 465 13.01 -39.17 -2.57
C ALA A 465 11.52 -39.15 -2.20
N ASP A 466 11.19 -39.39 -0.94
CA ASP A 466 9.81 -39.31 -0.47
C ASP A 466 9.28 -37.87 -0.43
N ALA A 467 10.09 -36.90 -0.02
CA ALA A 467 9.75 -35.48 -0.08
C ALA A 467 9.48 -35.02 -1.53
N LEU A 468 10.38 -35.35 -2.47
CA LEU A 468 10.20 -35.07 -3.89
C LEU A 468 8.90 -35.68 -4.43
N PHE A 469 8.63 -36.95 -4.12
CA PHE A 469 7.41 -37.63 -4.53
C PHE A 469 6.15 -36.91 -4.02
N ARG A 470 6.09 -36.62 -2.71
CA ARG A 470 4.93 -35.96 -2.09
C ARG A 470 4.69 -34.56 -2.67
N THR A 471 5.76 -33.78 -2.86
CA THR A 471 5.65 -32.43 -3.44
C THR A 471 5.14 -32.48 -4.89
N TYR A 472 5.67 -33.38 -5.73
CA TYR A 472 5.23 -33.50 -7.13
C TYR A 472 3.81 -34.06 -7.26
N GLU A 473 3.44 -35.05 -6.44
CA GLU A 473 2.06 -35.56 -6.40
C GLU A 473 1.09 -34.43 -6.07
N GLN A 474 1.42 -33.60 -5.08
CA GLN A 474 0.63 -32.44 -4.72
C GLN A 474 0.58 -31.42 -5.87
N ALA A 475 1.71 -31.05 -6.48
CA ALA A 475 1.74 -30.08 -7.58
C ALA A 475 0.93 -30.55 -8.79
N ILE A 476 1.07 -31.81 -9.20
CA ILE A 476 0.30 -32.41 -10.30
C ILE A 476 -1.20 -32.36 -9.97
N ARG A 477 -1.59 -32.76 -8.76
CA ARG A 477 -2.98 -32.70 -8.33
C ARG A 477 -3.53 -31.27 -8.34
N GLN A 478 -2.79 -30.30 -7.80
CA GLN A 478 -3.22 -28.90 -7.77
C GLN A 478 -3.38 -28.34 -9.18
N SER A 479 -2.44 -28.59 -10.09
CA SER A 479 -2.54 -28.12 -11.48
C SER A 479 -3.75 -28.73 -12.20
N ALA A 480 -4.09 -29.99 -11.92
CA ALA A 480 -5.21 -30.68 -12.54
C ALA A 480 -6.58 -30.25 -12.01
N THR A 481 -6.66 -29.81 -10.75
CA THR A 481 -7.92 -29.36 -10.13
C THR A 481 -8.19 -27.88 -10.29
N SER A 482 -7.18 -27.10 -10.69
CA SER A 482 -7.29 -25.65 -10.79
C SER A 482 -7.65 -25.20 -12.21
N SER A 483 -8.42 -24.12 -12.34
CA SER A 483 -8.87 -23.60 -13.63
C SER A 483 -7.81 -22.76 -14.38
N TYR A 484 -6.52 -22.90 -14.04
CA TYR A 484 -5.45 -22.01 -14.50
C TYR A 484 -5.01 -22.24 -15.96
N GLY A 485 -5.53 -23.27 -16.65
CA GLY A 485 -5.21 -23.55 -18.06
C GLY A 485 -3.83 -24.19 -18.29
N THR A 486 -3.02 -24.36 -17.25
CA THR A 486 -1.74 -25.09 -17.25
C THR A 486 -1.92 -26.47 -16.61
N ARG A 487 -1.09 -27.45 -16.99
CA ARG A 487 -1.15 -28.81 -16.41
C ARG A 487 0.25 -29.39 -16.25
N TRP A 488 0.56 -29.78 -15.02
CA TRP A 488 1.75 -30.56 -14.72
C TRP A 488 1.45 -32.03 -15.00
N TRP A 489 2.33 -32.69 -15.75
CA TRP A 489 2.06 -34.04 -16.26
C TRP A 489 2.77 -35.12 -15.47
N ALA A 490 4.05 -34.90 -15.16
CA ALA A 490 4.89 -35.90 -14.51
C ALA A 490 6.14 -35.27 -13.89
N MET A 491 6.79 -36.04 -13.00
CA MET A 491 8.15 -35.74 -12.56
C MET A 491 9.13 -35.75 -13.75
N PRO A 492 10.16 -34.89 -13.75
CA PRO A 492 11.24 -34.99 -14.73
C PRO A 492 11.92 -36.37 -14.70
N PRO A 493 12.38 -36.90 -15.84
CA PRO A 493 12.96 -38.25 -15.89
C PRO A 493 14.09 -38.52 -14.89
N SER A 494 14.96 -37.52 -14.64
CA SER A 494 16.03 -37.67 -13.64
C SER A 494 15.52 -37.72 -12.20
N VAL A 495 14.44 -36.98 -11.91
CA VAL A 495 13.80 -36.96 -10.60
C VAL A 495 13.03 -38.26 -10.38
N ASP A 496 12.26 -38.69 -11.39
CA ASP A 496 11.52 -39.95 -11.37
C ASP A 496 12.44 -41.17 -11.17
N ALA A 497 13.58 -41.20 -11.87
CA ALA A 497 14.60 -42.24 -11.68
C ALA A 497 15.21 -42.24 -10.27
N PHE A 498 15.46 -41.05 -9.68
CA PHE A 498 15.95 -40.94 -8.31
C PHE A 498 14.90 -41.43 -7.30
N VAL A 499 13.64 -41.00 -7.46
CA VAL A 499 12.52 -41.42 -6.62
C VAL A 499 12.32 -42.94 -6.71
N GLY A 500 12.28 -43.49 -7.92
CA GLY A 500 12.13 -44.94 -8.14
C GLY A 500 13.28 -45.77 -7.56
N ARG A 501 14.49 -45.21 -7.47
CA ARG A 501 15.66 -45.89 -6.91
C ARG A 501 15.70 -45.87 -5.37
N HIS A 502 15.32 -44.75 -4.76
CA HIS A 502 15.58 -44.49 -3.34
C HIS A 502 14.32 -44.54 -2.46
N ARG A 503 13.13 -44.29 -3.02
CA ARG A 503 11.89 -44.31 -2.25
C ARG A 503 11.51 -45.75 -1.90
N ARG A 504 11.39 -46.03 -0.60
CA ARG A 504 10.81 -47.29 -0.13
C ARG A 504 9.29 -47.16 -0.15
N PRO A 505 8.53 -48.16 -0.64
CA PRO A 505 7.07 -48.13 -0.52
C PRO A 505 6.69 -48.01 0.95
N ALA A 506 5.73 -47.12 1.24
CA ALA A 506 5.17 -47.00 2.58
C ALA A 506 4.61 -48.36 3.01
N VAL A 507 5.08 -48.87 4.16
CA VAL A 507 4.59 -50.11 4.78
C VAL A 507 3.25 -49.86 5.46
#